data_AF-A0A7C3VN38-F1
#
_entry.id   AF-A0A7C3VN38-F1
#
_cell.length_a   1.000
_cell.length_b   1.000
_cell.length_c   1.000
_cell.angle_alpha   90.00
_cell.angle_beta   90.00
_cell.angle_gamma   90.00
#
_symmetry.space_group_name_H-M   'P 1'
#
loop_
_entity.id
_entity.type
_entity.pdbx_description
1 polymer ?
#
loop_
_entity_poly.entity_id
_entity_poly.type
_entity_poly.pdbx_seq_one_letter_code
_entity_poly.pdbx_strand_id
1 'polypeptide(L)'
;MVMSWLIIAEKDNTAKRIASILFRDVKTLKNGRVSYYYSPSNDAYVVGLKGHIVELDYPKELNNWKTPLEKLLQVEPVKKIKEKTITSILKEIAKNAERVTVATDYDREGE
;
A
#
# COMPACT_ATOMS: atom_id res chain seq x y z
N MET A 1 6.28 10.07 25.18
CA MET A 1 5.30 10.16 24.08
C MET A 1 5.55 8.97 23.18
N VAL A 2 4.52 8.19 22.86
CA VAL A 2 4.69 7.06 21.92
C VAL A 2 4.73 7.67 20.52
N MET A 3 5.73 7.27 19.73
CA MET A 3 5.92 7.75 18.35
C MET A 3 4.91 7.05 17.44
N SER A 4 4.11 7.81 16.69
CA SER A 4 3.09 7.25 15.80
C SER A 4 3.73 6.44 14.67
N TRP A 5 3.21 5.23 14.42
CA TRP A 5 3.89 4.24 13.58
C TRP A 5 2.96 3.66 12.52
N LEU A 6 3.32 3.78 11.25
CA LEU A 6 2.68 3.09 10.13
C LEU A 6 3.54 1.91 9.66
N ILE A 7 2.97 0.70 9.69
CA ILE A 7 3.56 -0.52 9.16
C ILE A 7 2.77 -0.94 7.92
N ILE A 8 3.47 -1.19 6.81
CA ILE A 8 2.87 -1.55 5.52
C ILE A 8 3.32 -2.95 5.15
N ALA A 9 2.39 -3.91 5.05
CA ALA A 9 2.67 -5.27 4.61
C ALA A 9 2.10 -5.54 3.22
N GLU A 10 2.63 -6.51 2.48
CA GLU A 10 2.21 -6.77 1.10
C GLU A 10 0.76 -7.28 0.97
N LYS A 11 0.26 -7.99 2.00
CA LYS A 11 -1.03 -8.68 2.00
C LYS A 11 -1.77 -8.45 3.32
N ASP A 12 -3.10 -8.43 3.29
CA ASP A 12 -3.95 -8.25 4.48
C ASP A 12 -3.69 -9.32 5.57
N ASN A 13 -3.57 -10.59 5.18
CA ASN A 13 -3.27 -11.66 6.13
C ASN A 13 -1.93 -11.46 6.84
N THR A 14 -0.93 -10.95 6.14
CA THR A 14 0.39 -10.63 6.71
C THR A 14 0.28 -9.46 7.68
N ALA A 15 -0.41 -8.38 7.29
CA ALA A 15 -0.68 -7.24 8.16
C ALA A 15 -1.39 -7.65 9.46
N LYS A 16 -2.41 -8.51 9.37
CA LYS A 16 -3.14 -9.02 10.54
C LYS A 16 -2.21 -9.76 11.50
N ARG A 17 -1.35 -10.63 10.96
CA ARG A 17 -0.39 -11.42 11.75
C ARG A 17 0.63 -10.51 12.42
N ILE A 18 1.25 -9.60 11.66
CA ILE A 18 2.20 -8.62 12.20
C ILE A 18 1.58 -7.83 13.34
N ALA A 19 0.37 -7.29 13.15
CA ALA A 19 -0.33 -6.54 14.18
C ALA A 19 -0.54 -7.38 15.45
N SER A 20 -1.02 -8.62 15.30
CA SER A 20 -1.30 -9.52 16.43
C SER A 20 -0.05 -10.00 17.19
N ILE A 21 1.10 -10.05 16.51
CA ILE A 21 2.38 -10.45 17.12
C ILE A 21 2.98 -9.28 17.88
N LEU A 22 2.97 -8.08 17.28
CA LEU A 22 3.61 -6.89 17.84
C LEU A 22 2.78 -6.26 18.96
N PHE A 23 1.45 -6.34 18.90
CA PHE A 23 0.58 -5.56 19.78
C PHE A 23 -0.47 -6.43 20.47
N ARG A 24 -0.78 -6.08 21.73
CA ARG A 24 -1.76 -6.81 22.57
C ARG A 24 -3.20 -6.33 22.41
N ASP A 25 -3.41 -5.12 21.89
CA ASP A 25 -4.68 -4.38 21.88
C ASP A 25 -5.17 -3.99 20.48
N VAL A 26 -4.94 -4.86 19.50
CA VAL A 26 -5.27 -4.60 18.08
C VAL A 26 -6.77 -4.51 17.86
N LYS A 27 -7.20 -3.36 17.32
CA LYS A 27 -8.54 -3.12 16.76
C LYS A 27 -8.52 -3.31 15.25
N THR A 28 -9.54 -3.98 14.71
CA THR A 28 -9.75 -4.04 13.26
C THR A 28 -10.63 -2.87 12.83
N LEU A 29 -10.11 -2.03 11.95
CA LEU A 29 -10.81 -0.93 11.31
C LEU A 29 -11.13 -1.32 9.85
N LYS A 30 -12.13 -0.69 9.26
CA LYS A 30 -12.56 -0.95 7.88
C LYS A 30 -12.88 0.32 7.13
N ASN A 31 -12.50 0.35 5.85
CA ASN A 31 -13.00 1.32 4.87
C ASN A 31 -13.45 0.54 3.63
N GLY A 32 -14.76 0.48 3.41
CA GLY A 32 -15.36 -0.42 2.43
C GLY A 32 -15.00 -1.88 2.70
N ARG A 33 -14.35 -2.54 1.74
CA ARG A 33 -13.92 -3.95 1.83
C ARG A 33 -12.47 -4.12 2.34
N VAL A 34 -11.77 -3.03 2.63
CA VAL A 34 -10.38 -3.06 3.08
C VAL A 34 -10.35 -3.00 4.61
N SER A 35 -9.71 -3.98 5.22
CA SER A 35 -9.41 -3.99 6.65
C SER A 35 -8.01 -3.42 6.91
N TYR A 36 -7.83 -2.79 8.06
CA TYR A 36 -6.53 -2.35 8.56
C TYR A 36 -6.56 -2.40 10.10
N TYR A 37 -5.39 -2.43 10.72
CA TYR A 37 -5.23 -2.81 12.11
C TYR A 37 -4.64 -1.65 12.89
N TYR A 38 -5.16 -1.36 14.08
CA TYR A 38 -4.73 -0.24 14.91
C TYR A 38 -4.50 -0.69 16.35
N SER A 39 -3.34 -0.35 16.92
CA SER A 39 -3.03 -0.52 18.35
C SER A 39 -3.06 0.84 19.04
N PRO A 40 -4.06 1.12 19.89
CA PRO A 40 -4.16 2.39 20.61
C PRO A 40 -3.00 2.64 21.59
N SER A 41 -2.54 1.61 22.31
CA SER A 41 -1.45 1.77 23.28
C SER A 41 -0.09 2.06 22.65
N ASN A 42 0.09 1.68 21.38
CA ASN A 42 1.33 1.90 20.64
C ASN A 42 1.21 3.00 19.57
N ASP A 43 0.04 3.63 19.44
CA ASP A 43 -0.31 4.54 18.34
C ASP A 43 0.18 4.04 16.97
N ALA A 44 -0.11 2.77 16.70
CA ALA A 44 0.45 2.06 15.56
C ALA A 44 -0.63 1.50 14.65
N TYR A 45 -0.50 1.78 13.35
CA TYR A 45 -1.34 1.26 12.29
C TYR A 45 -0.58 0.22 11.48
N VAL A 46 -1.22 -0.91 11.17
CA VAL A 46 -0.72 -1.93 10.25
C VAL A 46 -1.70 -2.05 9.09
N VAL A 47 -1.22 -1.80 7.87
CA VAL A 47 -2.02 -1.81 6.65
C VAL A 47 -1.49 -2.88 5.71
N GLY A 48 -2.37 -3.76 5.24
CA GLY A 48 -2.04 -4.72 4.19
C GLY A 48 -2.35 -4.16 2.81
N LEU A 49 -1.40 -4.31 1.88
CA LEU A 49 -1.61 -4.08 0.46
C LEU A 49 -2.35 -5.26 -0.18
N LYS A 50 -2.45 -5.23 -1.51
CA LYS A 50 -2.92 -6.34 -2.34
C LYS A 50 -1.89 -6.61 -3.45
N GLY A 51 -0.66 -6.91 -3.04
CA GLY A 51 0.49 -6.87 -3.95
C GLY A 51 0.73 -5.45 -4.47
N HIS A 52 1.07 -5.31 -5.75
CA HIS A 52 1.27 -4.01 -6.37
C HIS A 52 0.01 -3.13 -6.37
N ILE A 53 0.08 -2.00 -5.66
CA ILE A 53 -0.96 -0.97 -5.64
C ILE A 53 -0.77 0.10 -6.72
N VAL A 54 0.40 0.11 -7.37
CA VAL A 54 0.77 0.98 -8.49
C VAL A 54 1.30 0.09 -9.62
N GLU A 55 0.85 0.36 -10.85
CA GLU A 55 1.32 -0.28 -12.07
C GLU A 55 1.93 0.76 -13.02
N LEU A 56 2.82 0.32 -13.90
CA LEU A 56 3.28 1.11 -15.04
C LEU A 56 2.41 0.74 -16.25
N ASP A 57 1.93 1.75 -16.96
CA ASP A 57 1.06 1.62 -18.13
C ASP A 57 1.52 2.60 -19.22
N TYR A 58 1.05 2.45 -20.45
CA TYR A 58 1.28 3.45 -21.49
C TYR A 58 0.41 4.68 -21.26
N PRO A 59 0.85 5.88 -21.70
CA PRO A 59 -0.03 7.05 -21.77
C PRO A 59 -1.34 6.70 -22.48
N LYS A 60 -2.43 7.32 -22.04
CA LYS A 60 -3.80 6.94 -22.47
C LYS A 60 -3.98 7.04 -23.98
N GLU A 61 -3.32 8.02 -24.61
CA GLU A 61 -3.29 8.25 -26.05
C GLU A 61 -2.62 7.12 -26.86
N LEU A 62 -1.74 6.33 -26.23
CA LEU A 62 -1.07 5.19 -26.84
C LEU A 62 -1.67 3.84 -26.45
N ASN A 63 -2.62 3.82 -25.51
CA ASN A 63 -3.29 2.61 -25.01
C ASN A 63 -4.40 2.13 -25.96
N ASN A 64 -4.01 1.82 -27.21
CA ASN A 64 -4.85 1.30 -28.27
C ASN A 64 -4.03 0.35 -29.15
N TRP A 65 -4.63 -0.76 -29.59
CA TRP A 65 -4.01 -1.73 -30.49
C TRP A 65 -3.58 -1.17 -31.86
N LYS A 66 -4.13 -0.02 -32.26
CA LYS A 66 -3.75 0.68 -33.51
C LYS A 66 -2.52 1.58 -33.36
N THR A 67 -1.95 1.69 -32.15
CA THR A 67 -0.76 2.50 -31.90
C THR A 67 0.44 1.94 -32.67
N PRO A 68 1.19 2.77 -33.42
CA PRO A 68 2.43 2.35 -34.06
C PRO A 68 3.45 1.85 -33.04
N LEU A 69 4.02 0.67 -33.25
CA LEU A 69 4.90 0.00 -32.28
C LEU A 69 6.17 0.81 -31.99
N GLU A 70 6.71 1.53 -32.98
CA GLU A 70 7.88 2.38 -32.81
C GLU A 70 7.68 3.48 -31.76
N LYS A 71 6.44 3.95 -31.58
CA LYS A 71 6.13 4.95 -30.54
C LYS A 71 6.20 4.36 -29.14
N LEU A 72 5.87 3.07 -28.98
CA LEU A 72 5.91 2.40 -27.69
C LEU A 72 7.35 2.20 -27.18
N LEU A 73 8.34 2.17 -28.08
CA LEU A 73 9.76 2.07 -27.72
C LEU A 73 10.34 3.37 -27.15
N GLN A 74 9.73 4.51 -27.46
CA GLN A 74 10.26 5.84 -27.14
C GLN A 74 9.49 6.53 -26.01
N VAL A 75 8.31 6.04 -25.66
CA VAL A 75 7.43 6.70 -24.69
C VAL A 75 7.78 6.30 -23.26
N GLU A 76 7.74 7.28 -22.36
CA GLU A 76 7.85 7.02 -20.93
C GLU A 76 6.55 6.41 -20.39
N PRO A 77 6.62 5.29 -19.63
CA PRO A 77 5.46 4.73 -18.95
C PRO A 77 4.89 5.68 -17.89
N VAL A 78 3.58 5.64 -17.70
CA VAL A 78 2.87 6.38 -16.65
C VAL A 78 2.54 5.48 -15.46
N LYS A 79 2.66 6.03 -14.25
CA LYS A 79 2.23 5.35 -13.02
C LYS A 79 0.72 5.44 -12.85
N LYS A 80 0.07 4.32 -12.57
CA LYS A 80 -1.38 4.22 -12.39
C LYS A 80 -1.70 3.51 -11.08
N ILE A 81 -2.58 4.13 -10.28
CA ILE A 81 -2.97 3.61 -8.97
C ILE A 81 -4.13 2.62 -9.17
N LYS A 82 -3.90 1.35 -8.81
CA LYS A 82 -4.89 0.27 -8.96
C LYS A 82 -5.83 0.20 -7.75
N GLU A 83 -5.27 0.31 -6.54
CA GLU A 83 -6.03 0.15 -5.28
C GLU A 83 -6.28 1.50 -4.59
N LYS A 84 -7.28 2.23 -5.08
CA LYS A 84 -7.61 3.59 -4.59
C LYS A 84 -7.97 3.64 -3.10
N THR A 85 -8.71 2.65 -2.59
CA THR A 85 -9.13 2.61 -1.18
C THR A 85 -7.92 2.42 -0.25
N ILE A 86 -7.02 1.48 -0.56
CA ILE A 86 -5.78 1.27 0.20
C ILE A 86 -4.93 2.53 0.16
N THR A 87 -4.77 3.13 -1.01
CA THR A 87 -4.01 4.38 -1.17
C THR A 87 -4.60 5.52 -0.35
N SER A 88 -5.94 5.62 -0.26
CA SER A 88 -6.62 6.63 0.56
C SER A 88 -6.35 6.42 2.05
N ILE A 89 -6.45 5.18 2.54
CA ILE A 89 -6.15 4.83 3.94
C ILE A 89 -4.69 5.19 4.26
N LEU A 90 -3.74 4.79 3.42
CA LEU A 90 -2.32 5.10 3.59
C LEU A 90 -2.08 6.61 3.65
N LYS A 91 -2.68 7.38 2.72
CA LYS A 91 -2.57 8.85 2.71
C LYS A 91 -3.15 9.51 3.95
N GLU A 92 -4.21 8.95 4.52
CA GLU A 92 -4.84 9.49 5.72
C GLU A 92 -3.96 9.24 6.95
N ILE A 93 -3.49 8.01 7.14
CA ILE A 93 -2.66 7.63 8.28
C ILE A 93 -1.27 8.29 8.20
N ALA A 94 -0.65 8.30 7.03
CA ALA A 94 0.70 8.83 6.84
C ALA A 94 0.85 10.32 7.16
N LYS A 95 -0.24 11.10 7.16
CA LYS A 95 -0.22 12.53 7.55
C LYS A 95 0.26 12.74 8.98
N ASN A 96 -0.05 11.79 9.85
CA ASN A 96 0.22 11.88 11.29
C ASN A 96 1.28 10.86 11.74
N ALA A 97 1.83 10.07 10.83
CA ALA A 97 2.82 9.03 11.15
C ALA A 97 4.24 9.64 11.24
N GLU A 98 4.89 9.47 12.38
CA GLU A 98 6.28 9.88 12.62
C GLU A 98 7.27 8.83 12.09
N ARG A 99 6.85 7.56 12.02
CA ARG A 99 7.64 6.44 11.48
C ARG A 99 6.84 5.63 10.48
N VAL A 100 7.51 5.22 9.40
CA VAL A 100 7.01 4.22 8.45
C VAL A 100 7.94 3.00 8.43
N THR A 101 7.37 1.80 8.50
CA THR A 101 8.07 0.54 8.26
C THR A 101 7.44 -0.16 7.08
N VAL A 102 8.24 -0.44 6.05
CA VAL A 102 7.86 -1.33 4.96
C VAL A 102 8.20 -2.76 5.38
N ALA A 103 7.17 -3.60 5.43
CA ALA A 103 7.21 -5.00 5.87
C ALA A 103 6.57 -5.90 4.79
N THR A 104 6.90 -5.61 3.53
CA THR A 104 6.65 -6.46 2.37
C THR A 104 7.54 -7.70 2.41
N ASP A 105 7.27 -8.66 1.53
CA ASP A 105 8.07 -9.88 1.46
C ASP A 105 9.53 -9.51 1.07
N TYR A 106 10.53 -10.14 1.69
CA TYR A 106 11.95 -9.80 1.49
C TYR A 106 12.50 -10.43 0.20
N ASP A 107 12.00 -9.95 -0.92
CA ASP A 107 12.43 -10.31 -2.28
C ASP A 107 12.43 -9.09 -3.20
N ARG A 108 12.67 -9.31 -4.49
CA ARG A 108 12.76 -8.22 -5.48
C ARG A 108 11.42 -7.56 -5.79
N GLU A 109 10.30 -8.24 -5.58
CA GLU A 109 8.97 -7.70 -5.89
C GLU A 109 8.41 -6.91 -4.70
N GLY A 110 8.80 -7.29 -3.49
CA GLY A 110 8.42 -6.60 -2.27
C GLY A 110 9.12 -5.25 -2.02
N GLU A 111 10.32 -5.03 -2.55
CA GLU A 111 11.10 -3.77 -2.42
C GLU A 111 10.67 -2.70 -3.43
#